data_AF-A0A0N1LN81-F1
#
_entry.id   AF-A0A0N1LN81-F1
#
_cell.length_a   1.000
_cell.length_b   1.000
_cell.length_c   1.000
_cell.angle_alpha   90.00
_cell.angle_beta   90.00
_cell.angle_gamma   90.00
#
_symmetry.space_group_name_H-M   'P 1'
#
loop_
_entity.id
_entity.type
_entity.pdbx_description
1 polymer ?
#
loop_
_entity_poly.entity_id
_entity_poly.type
_entity_poly.pdbx_seq_one_letter_code
_entity_poly.pdbx_strand_id
1 'polypeptide(L)'
;MTHANEKLEMLRRLLHRLATDGSVQAEVDEQLLRLVAEGAKGEELARTLIIAQAAVIAMAADSGGAVLPAADREASPPVDGDPPPEDAGADGDQDGHDPRPTPLAVVPRPVQPVSANAAPRVSKTSFIDALPEFSTDGPSPRSARSPESVPPASGIRYQPAAPQGAAPPPPAPPVPPPPSSSMAPSPGLPALAQRSPVSPPMPAFRMSLPVAKAGEPYKAKVPLPPSVPEPARSFMLSGVEAIGLSFDAASRTLSGTPTVAGDHEFPAGAVEDRIPSRRHNWICSLTVIADPKSLWKDLPSDRAALHWKDDEAVLLEQAGDHRIIGASKRGRSHANVGSFRDDDLLAEYTASGWSILAVADGAGSAPLSRRGSQIVCRTACERLRVLIDEHLAAGVETLICAWHAGGEGEAALRSRLYHCLIGAAFEAWHGIRKEAEEAGRPAREYATTLILALHRKTEAGHFAACFAIGDGGAGMLDLANGRLVPLTTPDSGEYAGQTRFLDGSEFLTVDAAKNNMARIHMGLVNELTGLVLMTDGVTDPMFETDERLAAFEVWKGFWEGQVAPAISGGNPDGGLLAWLDFWSRGNHDDRTILVLR
;
A
#
# COMPACT_ATOMS: atom_id res chain seq x y z
N MET A 1 -3.86 -33.09 -28.80
CA MET A 1 -4.37 -34.06 -27.82
C MET A 1 -3.19 -34.69 -27.09
N THR A 2 -2.62 -35.82 -27.55
CA THR A 2 -1.50 -36.56 -26.90
C THR A 2 -0.54 -35.72 -26.08
N HIS A 3 0.22 -34.82 -26.70
CA HIS A 3 1.30 -34.10 -25.99
C HIS A 3 0.86 -33.17 -24.85
N ALA A 4 -0.39 -32.67 -24.86
CA ALA A 4 -0.93 -31.90 -23.74
C ALA A 4 -1.35 -32.83 -22.58
N ASN A 5 -1.97 -33.96 -22.89
CA ASN A 5 -2.36 -34.96 -21.89
C ASN A 5 -1.11 -35.65 -21.28
N GLU A 6 -0.07 -35.90 -22.07
CA GLU A 6 1.25 -36.37 -21.59
C GLU A 6 1.85 -35.42 -20.54
N LYS A 7 1.77 -34.11 -20.78
CA LYS A 7 2.19 -33.07 -19.82
C LYS A 7 1.30 -33.02 -18.59
N LEU A 8 -0.03 -33.02 -18.74
CA LEU A 8 -0.95 -33.05 -17.60
C LEU A 8 -0.72 -34.28 -16.71
N GLU A 9 -0.46 -35.44 -17.32
CA GLU A 9 -0.18 -36.69 -16.60
C GLU A 9 1.23 -36.74 -15.99
N MET A 10 2.20 -36.01 -16.55
CA MET A 10 3.47 -35.73 -15.86
C MET A 10 3.24 -34.85 -14.62
N LEU A 11 2.45 -33.77 -14.74
CA LEU A 11 2.16 -32.85 -13.65
C LEU A 11 1.38 -33.54 -12.52
N ARG A 12 0.36 -34.36 -12.83
CA ARG A 12 -0.35 -35.20 -11.85
C ARG A 12 0.60 -36.11 -11.07
N ARG A 13 1.56 -36.76 -11.75
CA ARG A 13 2.57 -37.63 -11.09
C ARG A 13 3.56 -36.85 -10.22
N LEU A 14 3.93 -35.63 -10.60
CA LEU A 14 4.74 -34.73 -9.76
C LEU A 14 3.96 -34.29 -8.52
N LEU A 15 2.72 -33.83 -8.68
CA LEU A 15 1.83 -33.44 -7.59
C LEU A 15 1.55 -34.60 -6.62
N HIS A 16 1.38 -35.82 -7.12
CA HIS A 16 1.17 -36.99 -6.27
C HIS A 16 2.44 -37.36 -5.49
N ARG A 17 3.65 -37.26 -6.08
CA ARG A 17 4.92 -37.45 -5.35
C ARG A 17 5.10 -36.35 -4.28
N LEU A 18 4.78 -35.09 -4.61
CA LEU A 18 4.83 -33.97 -3.67
C LEU A 18 3.90 -34.20 -2.47
N ALA A 19 2.68 -34.71 -2.72
CA ALA A 19 1.70 -35.01 -1.69
C ALA A 19 2.03 -36.23 -0.80
N THR A 20 2.94 -37.11 -1.24
CA THR A 20 3.35 -38.31 -0.45
C THR A 20 4.60 -38.08 0.40
N ASP A 21 5.62 -37.39 -0.11
CA ASP A 21 6.91 -37.24 0.59
C ASP A 21 7.61 -35.88 0.44
N GLY A 22 7.06 -34.96 -0.37
CA GLY A 22 7.64 -33.62 -0.59
C GLY A 22 8.96 -33.60 -1.38
N SER A 23 9.53 -34.73 -1.75
CA SER A 23 10.91 -34.85 -2.29
C SER A 23 11.12 -34.21 -3.68
N VAL A 24 10.02 -33.85 -4.35
CA VAL A 24 10.00 -33.44 -5.76
C VAL A 24 9.79 -31.96 -5.99
N GLN A 25 9.81 -31.14 -4.93
CA GLN A 25 9.47 -29.72 -5.03
C GLN A 25 10.28 -29.02 -6.14
N ALA A 26 11.62 -29.15 -6.15
CA ALA A 26 12.46 -28.60 -7.21
C ALA A 26 12.17 -29.16 -8.63
N GLU A 27 11.60 -30.37 -8.75
CA GLU A 27 11.18 -30.97 -10.02
C GLU A 27 9.86 -30.34 -10.52
N VAL A 28 8.95 -29.99 -9.61
CA VAL A 28 7.74 -29.19 -9.87
C VAL A 28 8.11 -27.79 -10.36
N ASP A 29 9.04 -27.13 -9.67
CA ASP A 29 9.44 -25.75 -9.95
C ASP A 29 10.15 -25.60 -11.29
N GLU A 30 10.99 -26.58 -11.68
CA GLU A 30 11.61 -26.58 -13.01
C GLU A 30 10.55 -26.74 -14.12
N GLN A 31 9.55 -27.60 -13.94
CA GLN A 31 8.46 -27.70 -14.92
C GLN A 31 7.61 -26.42 -14.95
N LEU A 32 7.40 -25.74 -13.83
CA LEU A 32 6.66 -24.48 -13.79
C LEU A 32 7.32 -23.40 -14.66
N LEU A 33 8.64 -23.21 -14.49
CA LEU A 33 9.42 -22.25 -15.28
C LEU A 33 9.43 -22.59 -16.77
N ARG A 34 9.56 -23.89 -17.11
CA ARG A 34 9.47 -24.38 -18.49
C ARG A 34 8.10 -24.13 -19.11
N LEU A 35 7.02 -24.34 -18.36
CA LEU A 35 5.64 -24.12 -18.82
C LEU A 35 5.35 -22.64 -19.09
N VAL A 36 5.76 -21.72 -18.22
CA VAL A 36 5.61 -20.28 -18.50
C VAL A 36 6.39 -19.85 -19.75
N ALA A 37 7.54 -20.48 -20.02
CA ALA A 37 8.31 -20.23 -21.24
C ALA A 37 7.66 -20.77 -22.54
N GLU A 38 6.58 -21.55 -22.47
CA GLU A 38 5.79 -21.99 -23.63
C GLU A 38 4.64 -21.03 -24.00
N GLY A 39 4.52 -19.90 -23.29
CA GLY A 39 3.46 -18.90 -23.47
C GLY A 39 2.07 -19.43 -23.07
N ALA A 40 1.01 -18.78 -23.55
CA ALA A 40 -0.35 -18.91 -23.02
C ALA A 40 -0.87 -20.34 -22.71
N LYS A 41 -0.49 -21.35 -23.52
CA LYS A 41 -0.89 -22.76 -23.28
C LYS A 41 -0.09 -23.46 -22.19
N GLY A 42 1.17 -23.09 -22.02
CA GLY A 42 1.98 -23.52 -20.89
C GLY A 42 1.63 -22.73 -19.63
N GLU A 43 1.29 -21.45 -19.73
CA GLU A 43 0.86 -20.62 -18.60
C GLU A 43 -0.46 -21.13 -17.98
N GLU A 44 -1.40 -21.65 -18.79
CA GLU A 44 -2.62 -22.33 -18.31
C GLU A 44 -2.30 -23.63 -17.51
N LEU A 45 -1.28 -24.39 -17.95
CA LEU A 45 -0.77 -25.56 -17.22
C LEU A 45 0.02 -25.16 -15.97
N ALA A 46 0.78 -24.07 -16.01
CA ALA A 46 1.53 -23.53 -14.87
C ALA A 46 0.58 -23.03 -13.78
N ARG A 47 -0.47 -22.29 -14.17
CA ARG A 47 -1.58 -21.88 -13.30
C ARG A 47 -2.22 -23.10 -12.61
N THR A 48 -2.48 -24.17 -13.37
CA THR A 48 -3.01 -25.43 -12.85
C THR A 48 -2.06 -26.11 -11.85
N LEU A 49 -0.74 -26.05 -12.09
CA LEU A 49 0.28 -26.62 -11.21
C LEU A 49 0.40 -25.85 -9.88
N ILE A 50 0.49 -24.51 -9.93
CA ILE A 50 0.55 -23.62 -8.75
C ILE A 50 -0.67 -23.87 -7.84
N ILE A 51 -1.86 -23.94 -8.45
CA ILE A 51 -3.12 -24.23 -7.78
C ILE A 51 -3.09 -25.58 -7.04
N ALA A 52 -2.68 -26.65 -7.73
CA ALA A 52 -2.68 -27.98 -7.14
C ALA A 52 -1.58 -28.15 -6.07
N GLN A 53 -0.42 -27.50 -6.24
CA GLN A 53 0.65 -27.42 -5.25
C GLN A 53 0.14 -26.75 -3.95
N ALA A 54 -0.55 -25.62 -4.07
CA ALA A 54 -1.10 -24.91 -2.92
C ALA A 54 -2.19 -25.71 -2.18
N ALA A 55 -3.04 -26.44 -2.90
CA ALA A 55 -4.02 -27.35 -2.30
C ALA A 55 -3.34 -28.50 -1.54
N VAL A 56 -2.28 -29.10 -2.10
CA VAL A 56 -1.48 -30.14 -1.42
C VAL A 56 -0.83 -29.60 -0.14
N ILE A 57 -0.30 -28.36 -0.16
CA ILE A 57 0.27 -27.68 1.02
C ILE A 57 -0.81 -27.43 2.09
N ALA A 58 -1.99 -26.94 1.72
CA ALA A 58 -3.09 -26.72 2.66
C ALA A 58 -3.56 -28.04 3.31
N MET A 59 -3.71 -29.12 2.53
CA MET A 59 -4.03 -30.46 3.04
C MET A 59 -2.90 -31.10 3.85
N ALA A 60 -1.66 -30.60 3.75
CA ALA A 60 -0.56 -31.03 4.62
C ALA A 60 -0.64 -30.39 6.01
N ALA A 61 -0.93 -29.09 6.08
CA ALA A 61 -1.09 -28.35 7.34
C ALA A 61 -2.23 -28.90 8.20
N ASP A 62 -3.38 -29.20 7.60
CA ASP A 62 -4.57 -29.77 8.27
C ASP A 62 -4.27 -31.15 8.90
N SER A 63 -3.42 -31.95 8.25
CA SER A 63 -2.93 -33.23 8.80
C SER A 63 -1.87 -33.10 9.92
N GLY A 64 -1.47 -31.88 10.28
CA GLY A 64 -0.40 -31.61 11.26
C GLY A 64 -0.81 -31.65 12.74
N GLY A 65 -2.10 -31.81 13.05
CA GLY A 65 -2.64 -31.76 14.43
C GLY A 65 -2.26 -32.89 15.39
N ALA A 66 -1.22 -33.69 15.08
CA ALA A 66 -0.83 -34.87 15.85
C ALA A 66 0.69 -34.87 16.16
N VAL A 67 1.00 -34.47 17.41
CA VAL A 67 2.24 -34.71 18.18
C VAL A 67 3.50 -35.09 17.38
N LEU A 68 4.40 -34.12 17.19
CA LEU A 68 5.81 -34.42 16.95
C LEU A 68 6.43 -35.01 18.22
N PRO A 69 7.08 -36.19 18.19
CA PRO A 69 7.90 -36.66 19.30
C PRO A 69 9.15 -35.77 19.42
N ALA A 70 9.61 -35.52 20.65
CA ALA A 70 10.85 -34.80 20.88
C ALA A 70 12.04 -35.63 20.38
N ALA A 71 12.94 -34.99 19.63
CA ALA A 71 14.16 -35.63 19.12
C ALA A 71 15.13 -36.01 20.25
N ASP A 72 15.88 -37.09 20.03
CA ASP A 72 16.78 -37.68 21.02
C ASP A 72 17.81 -36.70 21.58
N ARG A 73 18.09 -36.82 22.89
CA ARG A 73 19.34 -36.36 23.50
C ARG A 73 20.17 -37.57 23.89
N GLU A 74 21.46 -37.51 23.57
CA GLU A 74 22.39 -38.63 23.71
C GLU A 74 22.50 -39.12 25.16
N ALA A 75 22.51 -40.45 25.34
CA ALA A 75 22.69 -41.07 26.64
C ALA A 75 24.18 -41.20 27.00
N SER A 76 24.52 -40.86 28.24
CA SER A 76 25.79 -41.24 28.88
C SER A 76 25.58 -42.40 29.87
N PRO A 77 26.57 -43.29 30.07
CA PRO A 77 26.39 -44.54 30.81
C PRO A 77 26.33 -44.36 32.35
N PRO A 78 25.75 -45.33 33.09
CA PRO A 78 25.60 -45.28 34.54
C PRO A 78 26.87 -45.67 35.31
N VAL A 79 26.90 -45.33 36.60
CA VAL A 79 27.86 -45.81 37.62
C VAL A 79 27.10 -46.03 38.94
N ASP A 80 27.42 -47.10 39.67
CA ASP A 80 26.73 -47.55 40.89
C ASP A 80 27.06 -46.73 42.16
N GLY A 81 26.19 -46.77 43.19
CA GLY A 81 26.49 -46.18 44.52
C GLY A 81 25.32 -46.09 45.52
N ASP A 82 25.12 -47.15 46.32
CA ASP A 82 24.27 -47.22 47.55
C ASP A 82 24.93 -46.52 48.77
N PRO A 83 24.28 -46.32 49.96
CA PRO A 83 22.85 -46.26 50.35
C PRO A 83 22.55 -45.03 51.31
N PRO A 84 21.53 -44.96 52.21
CA PRO A 84 21.13 -43.75 52.99
C PRO A 84 21.65 -43.76 54.47
N PRO A 85 21.21 -42.87 55.42
CA PRO A 85 19.89 -42.95 56.12
C PRO A 85 19.30 -41.62 56.72
N GLU A 86 18.20 -41.74 57.48
CA GLU A 86 17.75 -40.90 58.65
C GLU A 86 17.42 -39.38 58.49
N ASP A 87 16.64 -38.69 59.36
CA ASP A 87 15.47 -39.03 60.21
C ASP A 87 14.78 -37.74 60.79
N ALA A 88 13.56 -37.86 61.33
CA ALA A 88 12.90 -37.09 62.40
C ALA A 88 12.61 -35.55 62.32
N GLY A 89 11.56 -35.13 63.04
CA GLY A 89 11.20 -33.72 63.39
C GLY A 89 10.03 -33.11 62.58
N ALA A 90 8.76 -32.99 63.02
CA ALA A 90 8.04 -32.97 64.31
C ALA A 90 7.55 -31.57 64.77
N ASP A 91 6.34 -31.54 65.35
CA ASP A 91 5.60 -30.46 66.06
C ASP A 91 5.19 -29.18 65.26
N GLY A 92 3.98 -28.61 65.44
CA GLY A 92 2.78 -29.07 66.19
C GLY A 92 1.69 -28.00 66.35
N ASP A 93 0.41 -28.42 66.48
CA ASP A 93 -0.78 -27.70 67.04
C ASP A 93 -1.22 -26.32 66.43
N GLN A 94 -2.43 -25.74 66.58
CA GLN A 94 -3.84 -26.07 66.93
C GLN A 94 -4.67 -24.78 66.59
N ASP A 95 -6.00 -24.65 66.42
CA ASP A 95 -7.21 -25.49 66.20
C ASP A 95 -8.32 -24.48 65.71
N GLY A 96 -9.58 -24.75 65.27
CA GLY A 96 -10.39 -25.94 65.03
C GLY A 96 -11.90 -25.62 65.10
N HIS A 97 -12.61 -25.49 63.96
CA HIS A 97 -14.09 -25.47 63.92
C HIS A 97 -14.71 -25.87 62.57
N ASP A 98 -15.79 -26.66 62.66
CA ASP A 98 -16.74 -27.11 61.61
C ASP A 98 -18.11 -26.37 61.90
N PRO A 99 -19.23 -26.50 61.14
CA PRO A 99 -19.51 -27.38 60.02
C PRO A 99 -20.19 -26.76 58.77
N ARG A 100 -20.47 -27.65 57.80
CA ARG A 100 -21.06 -27.41 56.46
C ARG A 100 -22.56 -27.02 56.51
N PRO A 101 -23.14 -26.56 55.38
CA PRO A 101 -23.84 -27.52 54.52
C PRO A 101 -23.71 -27.29 52.99
N THR A 102 -23.91 -28.36 52.21
CA THR A 102 -24.01 -28.35 50.72
C THR A 102 -25.47 -28.38 50.23
N PRO A 103 -25.80 -27.70 49.11
CA PRO A 103 -27.03 -27.92 48.33
C PRO A 103 -26.80 -28.85 47.11
N LEU A 104 -27.90 -29.36 46.53
CA LEU A 104 -27.89 -30.35 45.43
C LEU A 104 -27.93 -29.70 44.03
N ALA A 105 -27.43 -30.43 43.01
CA ALA A 105 -27.76 -30.18 41.60
C ALA A 105 -27.93 -31.49 40.79
N VAL A 106 -28.95 -31.50 39.93
CA VAL A 106 -29.51 -32.57 39.10
C VAL A 106 -28.50 -33.28 38.17
N VAL A 107 -28.68 -34.60 37.96
CA VAL A 107 -27.98 -35.39 36.92
C VAL A 107 -28.82 -35.47 35.63
N PRO A 108 -28.31 -35.05 34.45
CA PRO A 108 -28.94 -35.31 33.16
C PRO A 108 -28.64 -36.73 32.65
N ARG A 109 -29.58 -37.33 31.91
CA ARG A 109 -29.38 -38.64 31.24
C ARG A 109 -28.57 -38.48 29.95
N PRO A 110 -27.76 -39.48 29.56
CA PRO A 110 -27.09 -39.47 28.26
C PRO A 110 -28.11 -39.62 27.11
N VAL A 111 -27.98 -38.77 26.10
CA VAL A 111 -28.68 -38.91 24.81
C VAL A 111 -27.81 -39.79 23.90
N GLN A 112 -28.40 -40.76 23.20
CA GLN A 112 -27.67 -41.57 22.24
C GLN A 112 -27.28 -40.72 21.01
N PRO A 113 -26.06 -40.88 20.45
CA PRO A 113 -25.68 -40.17 19.24
C PRO A 113 -26.52 -40.65 18.06
N VAL A 114 -27.21 -39.71 17.40
CA VAL A 114 -27.82 -39.96 16.09
C VAL A 114 -26.68 -40.13 15.08
N SER A 115 -26.73 -41.18 14.26
CA SER A 115 -25.72 -41.43 13.23
C SER A 115 -25.73 -40.32 12.19
N ALA A 116 -24.76 -39.40 12.28
CA ALA A 116 -24.46 -38.49 11.19
C ALA A 116 -23.98 -39.32 9.98
N ASN A 117 -24.61 -39.14 8.81
CA ASN A 117 -24.06 -39.66 7.57
C ASN A 117 -22.73 -38.96 7.32
N ALA A 118 -21.64 -39.73 7.28
CA ALA A 118 -20.32 -39.16 7.03
C ALA A 118 -20.27 -38.49 5.66
N ALA A 119 -19.94 -37.20 5.63
CA ALA A 119 -19.50 -36.56 4.39
C ALA A 119 -18.25 -37.28 3.87
N PRO A 120 -18.07 -37.45 2.55
CA PRO A 120 -16.95 -38.19 2.01
C PRO A 120 -15.63 -37.46 2.29
N ARG A 121 -14.75 -38.11 3.07
CA ARG A 121 -13.36 -37.67 3.23
C ARG A 121 -12.62 -37.76 1.89
N VAL A 122 -12.40 -36.62 1.25
CA VAL A 122 -11.55 -36.50 0.07
C VAL A 122 -10.10 -36.75 0.50
N SER A 123 -9.49 -37.84 0.01
CA SER A 123 -8.07 -38.13 0.23
C SER A 123 -7.20 -37.23 -0.65
N LYS A 124 -5.94 -37.01 -0.24
CA LYS A 124 -4.96 -36.20 -0.99
C LYS A 124 -4.82 -36.68 -2.46
N THR A 125 -4.82 -38.00 -2.67
CA THR A 125 -4.86 -38.63 -4.00
C THR A 125 -6.13 -38.26 -4.77
N SER A 126 -7.33 -38.47 -4.18
CA SER A 126 -8.59 -38.22 -4.87
C SER A 126 -8.87 -36.76 -5.25
N PHE A 127 -8.15 -35.80 -4.65
CA PHE A 127 -8.16 -34.40 -5.11
C PHE A 127 -7.34 -34.20 -6.39
N ILE A 128 -6.15 -34.82 -6.47
CA ILE A 128 -5.26 -34.74 -7.64
C ILE A 128 -5.88 -35.44 -8.85
N ASP A 129 -6.54 -36.58 -8.62
CA ASP A 129 -7.28 -37.33 -9.65
C ASP A 129 -8.49 -36.56 -10.18
N ALA A 130 -9.03 -35.61 -9.41
CA ALA A 130 -10.19 -34.80 -9.77
C ALA A 130 -9.84 -33.52 -10.57
N LEU A 131 -8.57 -33.27 -10.88
CA LEU A 131 -8.16 -32.18 -11.76
C LEU A 131 -8.74 -32.38 -13.18
N PRO A 132 -9.45 -31.38 -13.75
CA PRO A 132 -10.27 -31.55 -14.93
C PRO A 132 -9.46 -31.88 -16.20
N GLU A 133 -10.06 -32.66 -17.09
CA GLU A 133 -9.49 -32.94 -18.41
C GLU A 133 -9.92 -31.89 -19.44
N PHE A 134 -8.96 -31.42 -20.25
CA PHE A 134 -9.23 -30.40 -21.27
C PHE A 134 -9.98 -30.98 -22.49
N SER A 135 -11.20 -30.49 -22.72
CA SER A 135 -11.90 -30.63 -23.99
C SER A 135 -11.61 -29.44 -24.90
N THR A 136 -11.34 -29.70 -26.18
CA THR A 136 -11.10 -28.66 -27.20
C THR A 136 -12.31 -28.38 -28.09
N ASP A 137 -13.45 -29.00 -27.82
CA ASP A 137 -14.64 -28.92 -28.69
C ASP A 137 -15.46 -27.65 -28.42
N GLY A 138 -14.93 -26.52 -28.90
CA GLY A 138 -15.72 -25.30 -29.06
C GLY A 138 -16.86 -25.50 -30.09
N PRO A 139 -18.04 -24.87 -29.90
CA PRO A 139 -19.19 -25.09 -30.77
C PRO A 139 -18.94 -24.58 -32.20
N SER A 140 -18.88 -25.51 -33.17
CA SER A 140 -18.72 -25.19 -34.59
C SER A 140 -19.86 -24.28 -35.11
N PRO A 141 -19.56 -23.21 -35.87
CA PRO A 141 -20.54 -22.21 -36.28
C PRO A 141 -21.54 -22.77 -37.30
N ARG A 142 -22.85 -22.61 -37.03
CA ARG A 142 -23.93 -22.86 -38.00
C ARG A 142 -24.34 -21.57 -38.71
N SER A 143 -24.74 -21.71 -39.97
CA SER A 143 -25.04 -20.59 -40.87
C SER A 143 -26.31 -19.80 -40.48
N ALA A 144 -26.30 -18.53 -40.89
CA ALA A 144 -27.17 -17.44 -40.46
C ALA A 144 -28.70 -17.66 -40.58
N ARG A 145 -29.43 -17.04 -39.63
CA ARG A 145 -30.70 -16.34 -39.87
C ARG A 145 -30.80 -15.10 -38.97
N SER A 146 -31.13 -13.95 -39.55
CA SER A 146 -31.75 -12.80 -38.86
C SER A 146 -33.25 -13.10 -38.63
N PRO A 147 -33.99 -12.44 -37.70
CA PRO A 147 -34.21 -10.98 -37.77
C PRO A 147 -34.41 -10.23 -36.43
N GLU A 148 -34.75 -8.94 -36.56
CA GLU A 148 -35.47 -8.07 -35.62
C GLU A 148 -34.78 -7.53 -34.36
N SER A 149 -35.35 -6.44 -33.83
CA SER A 149 -34.63 -5.42 -33.05
C SER A 149 -35.52 -4.67 -32.05
N VAL A 150 -35.12 -4.66 -30.78
CA VAL A 150 -35.69 -3.87 -29.67
C VAL A 150 -34.49 -3.33 -28.85
N PRO A 151 -34.50 -2.09 -28.32
CA PRO A 151 -33.26 -1.35 -28.08
C PRO A 151 -32.62 -1.55 -26.69
N PRO A 152 -31.29 -1.31 -26.56
CA PRO A 152 -30.60 -1.22 -25.28
C PRO A 152 -30.86 0.13 -24.57
N ALA A 153 -30.79 0.15 -23.25
CA ALA A 153 -30.78 1.36 -22.43
C ALA A 153 -29.43 2.11 -22.51
N SER A 154 -29.42 3.35 -22.03
CA SER A 154 -28.33 4.33 -22.20
C SER A 154 -27.01 3.93 -21.52
N GLY A 155 -26.03 3.49 -22.33
CA GLY A 155 -24.60 3.58 -22.00
C GLY A 155 -23.99 4.90 -22.48
N ILE A 156 -22.89 5.33 -21.85
CA ILE A 156 -22.20 6.60 -22.17
C ILE A 156 -21.58 6.55 -23.57
N ARG A 157 -21.72 7.63 -24.34
CA ARG A 157 -21.22 7.74 -25.72
C ARG A 157 -19.77 8.23 -25.74
N TYR A 158 -18.88 7.42 -26.31
CA TYR A 158 -17.62 7.89 -26.87
C TYR A 158 -17.72 7.87 -28.42
N GLN A 159 -17.24 8.92 -29.09
CA GLN A 159 -17.11 8.95 -30.55
C GLN A 159 -15.66 9.28 -30.94
N PRO A 160 -14.93 8.34 -31.56
CA PRO A 160 -13.62 8.65 -32.11
C PRO A 160 -13.78 9.42 -33.44
N ALA A 161 -13.06 10.53 -33.58
CA ALA A 161 -12.89 11.19 -34.87
C ALA A 161 -11.79 10.47 -35.68
N ALA A 162 -12.01 10.26 -36.98
CA ALA A 162 -11.01 9.63 -37.85
C ALA A 162 -9.84 10.60 -38.13
N PRO A 163 -8.59 10.09 -38.21
CA PRO A 163 -7.41 10.94 -38.35
C PRO A 163 -7.28 11.55 -39.75
N GLN A 164 -6.86 12.81 -39.83
CA GLN A 164 -6.25 13.38 -41.03
C GLN A 164 -4.73 13.28 -40.90
N GLY A 165 -4.05 12.79 -41.93
CA GLY A 165 -2.62 12.49 -41.87
C GLY A 165 -1.75 13.76 -41.87
N ALA A 166 -0.81 13.82 -40.93
CA ALA A 166 0.29 14.79 -40.92
C ALA A 166 1.61 14.09 -41.27
N ALA A 167 2.48 14.78 -42.02
CA ALA A 167 3.80 14.28 -42.42
C ALA A 167 4.81 14.36 -41.25
N PRO A 168 5.85 13.51 -41.22
CA PRO A 168 6.86 13.54 -40.15
C PRO A 168 7.72 14.82 -40.18
N PRO A 169 8.16 15.33 -39.03
CA PRO A 169 9.03 16.50 -38.95
C PRO A 169 10.48 16.17 -39.38
N PRO A 170 11.25 17.16 -39.88
CA PRO A 170 12.66 16.99 -40.23
C PRO A 170 13.58 16.91 -38.99
N PRO A 171 14.77 16.30 -39.10
CA PRO A 171 15.73 16.19 -37.99
C PRO A 171 16.36 17.54 -37.63
N ALA A 172 16.71 17.70 -36.34
CA ALA A 172 17.32 18.90 -35.80
C ALA A 172 18.83 19.02 -36.14
N PRO A 173 19.38 20.25 -36.29
CA PRO A 173 20.80 20.48 -36.53
C PRO A 173 21.66 20.33 -35.25
N PRO A 174 22.98 20.06 -35.38
CA PRO A 174 23.88 19.88 -34.25
C PRO A 174 24.24 21.20 -33.53
N VAL A 175 24.47 21.11 -32.22
CA VAL A 175 24.85 22.25 -31.35
C VAL A 175 26.36 22.50 -31.38
N PRO A 176 26.84 23.76 -31.57
CA PRO A 176 28.26 24.09 -31.53
C PRO A 176 28.79 24.27 -30.08
N PRO A 177 30.10 24.04 -29.83
CA PRO A 177 30.71 24.23 -28.52
C PRO A 177 30.93 25.72 -28.17
N PRO A 178 31.08 26.06 -26.86
CA PRO A 178 31.22 27.44 -26.40
C PRO A 178 32.59 28.06 -26.76
N PRO A 179 32.66 29.38 -27.07
CA PRO A 179 33.91 30.04 -27.45
C PRO A 179 34.78 30.42 -26.25
N SER A 180 36.10 30.28 -26.40
CA SER A 180 37.11 30.78 -25.47
C SER A 180 37.46 32.25 -25.77
N SER A 181 37.67 33.06 -24.73
CA SER A 181 37.89 34.51 -24.85
C SER A 181 39.37 34.86 -25.04
N SER A 182 39.70 35.54 -26.15
CA SER A 182 41.04 36.08 -26.44
C SER A 182 41.10 37.61 -26.23
N MET A 183 42.30 38.19 -26.24
CA MET A 183 42.58 39.55 -25.77
C MET A 183 42.55 40.67 -26.82
N ALA A 184 42.27 41.89 -26.32
CA ALA A 184 42.73 43.21 -26.82
C ALA A 184 42.10 43.77 -28.13
N PRO A 185 42.24 45.09 -28.43
CA PRO A 185 42.79 46.20 -27.63
C PRO A 185 41.81 47.38 -27.40
N SER A 186 42.22 48.40 -26.64
CA SER A 186 41.45 49.62 -26.33
C SER A 186 41.72 50.79 -27.30
N PRO A 187 40.74 51.71 -27.47
CA PRO A 187 41.07 53.12 -27.74
C PRO A 187 40.23 54.15 -26.94
N GLY A 188 40.86 55.28 -26.58
CA GLY A 188 40.18 56.57 -26.37
C GLY A 188 39.63 56.92 -24.98
N LEU A 189 40.25 57.91 -24.32
CA LEU A 189 39.60 58.78 -23.32
C LEU A 189 38.96 59.97 -24.04
N PRO A 190 37.87 60.56 -23.50
CA PRO A 190 38.08 61.82 -22.76
C PRO A 190 37.12 62.06 -21.57
N ALA A 191 37.35 63.20 -20.89
CA ALA A 191 36.52 63.89 -19.89
C ALA A 191 36.42 63.29 -18.47
N LEU A 192 36.66 64.15 -17.47
CA LEU A 192 36.48 63.82 -16.06
C LEU A 192 35.01 64.01 -15.64
N ALA A 193 34.36 62.92 -15.23
CA ALA A 193 33.20 62.99 -14.35
C ALA A 193 33.67 62.75 -12.90
N GLN A 194 33.24 63.62 -11.98
CA GLN A 194 33.68 63.55 -10.57
C GLN A 194 33.10 62.31 -9.89
N ARG A 195 33.95 61.35 -9.51
CA ARG A 195 33.54 60.25 -8.63
C ARG A 195 33.36 60.77 -7.22
N SER A 196 32.17 60.60 -6.66
CA SER A 196 31.93 60.72 -5.21
C SER A 196 32.87 59.77 -4.45
N PRO A 197 33.31 60.14 -3.23
CA PRO A 197 34.25 59.31 -2.48
C PRO A 197 33.63 57.96 -2.13
N VAL A 198 34.23 56.88 -2.66
CA VAL A 198 33.93 55.51 -2.24
C VAL A 198 34.40 55.36 -0.80
N SER A 199 33.47 55.16 0.14
CA SER A 199 33.82 54.89 1.53
C SER A 199 34.64 53.60 1.64
N PRO A 200 35.68 53.54 2.49
CA PRO A 200 36.47 52.32 2.67
C PRO A 200 35.59 51.20 3.23
N PRO A 201 35.86 49.92 2.86
CA PRO A 201 35.15 48.79 3.42
C PRO A 201 35.47 48.67 4.92
N MET A 202 34.48 48.97 5.75
CA MET A 202 34.54 48.72 7.19
C MET A 202 34.67 47.21 7.45
N PRO A 203 35.44 46.76 8.46
CA PRO A 203 35.43 45.36 8.87
C PRO A 203 34.03 45.02 9.41
N ALA A 204 33.25 44.30 8.61
CA ALA A 204 31.86 43.98 8.90
C ALA A 204 31.77 42.94 10.01
N PHE A 205 31.77 43.40 11.26
CA PHE A 205 31.35 42.61 12.40
C PHE A 205 29.91 42.12 12.15
N ARG A 206 29.66 40.83 12.30
CA ARG A 206 28.37 40.18 12.01
C ARG A 206 27.76 39.64 13.29
N MET A 207 26.45 39.86 13.45
CA MET A 207 25.64 39.33 14.56
C MET A 207 24.43 38.60 14.02
N SER A 208 24.23 37.35 14.41
CA SER A 208 23.03 36.61 14.02
C SER A 208 21.83 36.94 14.91
N LEU A 209 20.66 37.05 14.29
CA LEU A 209 19.36 37.10 14.94
C LEU A 209 18.78 35.66 15.08
N PRO A 210 17.87 35.40 16.03
CA PRO A 210 17.15 34.14 16.09
C PRO A 210 16.41 33.87 14.78
N VAL A 211 16.43 32.63 14.31
CA VAL A 211 15.79 32.22 13.04
C VAL A 211 14.29 32.54 13.05
N ALA A 212 13.79 33.06 11.93
CA ALA A 212 12.38 33.32 11.68
C ALA A 212 11.79 32.25 10.73
N LYS A 213 10.46 32.24 10.60
CA LYS A 213 9.75 31.55 9.51
C LYS A 213 8.84 32.53 8.79
N ALA A 214 8.68 32.35 7.48
CA ALA A 214 7.73 33.12 6.70
C ALA A 214 6.29 32.88 7.19
N GLY A 215 5.50 33.94 7.32
CA GLY A 215 4.10 33.88 7.75
C GLY A 215 3.86 33.78 9.26
N GLU A 216 4.86 33.41 10.09
CA GLU A 216 4.71 33.38 11.55
C GLU A 216 5.10 34.73 12.22
N PRO A 217 4.41 35.19 13.27
CA PRO A 217 4.79 36.39 14.00
C PRO A 217 6.19 36.29 14.62
N TYR A 218 7.07 37.21 14.26
CA TYR A 218 8.46 37.27 14.71
C TYR A 218 8.67 38.42 15.72
N LYS A 219 9.48 38.16 16.74
CA LYS A 219 9.94 39.18 17.71
C LYS A 219 11.28 38.81 18.32
N ALA A 220 12.32 39.61 18.06
CA ALA A 220 13.65 39.43 18.63
C ALA A 220 14.28 40.77 19.04
N LYS A 221 15.16 40.75 20.05
CA LYS A 221 15.96 41.93 20.42
C LYS A 221 17.24 41.94 19.60
N VAL A 222 17.54 43.07 18.95
CA VAL A 222 18.75 43.26 18.16
C VAL A 222 19.97 43.27 19.09
N PRO A 223 20.91 42.31 18.92
CA PRO A 223 22.06 42.17 19.80
C PRO A 223 23.14 43.21 19.44
N LEU A 224 24.01 43.52 20.40
CA LEU A 224 25.07 44.52 20.22
C LEU A 224 26.46 43.88 20.11
N PRO A 225 27.36 44.42 19.28
CA PRO A 225 28.77 44.12 19.33
C PRO A 225 29.38 44.47 20.70
N PRO A 226 30.35 43.68 21.23
CA PRO A 226 31.10 44.04 22.43
C PRO A 226 31.88 45.36 22.35
N SER A 227 32.03 45.94 21.15
CA SER A 227 32.64 47.25 20.94
C SER A 227 31.71 48.43 21.28
N VAL A 228 30.38 48.21 21.35
CA VAL A 228 29.39 49.26 21.62
C VAL A 228 29.19 49.40 23.13
N PRO A 229 29.65 50.50 23.77
CA PRO A 229 29.39 50.72 25.19
C PRO A 229 27.91 51.07 25.42
N GLU A 230 27.27 50.41 26.39
CA GLU A 230 25.97 50.87 26.90
C GLU A 230 26.17 51.97 27.98
N PRO A 231 25.32 53.02 28.03
CA PRO A 231 24.25 53.32 27.08
C PRO A 231 24.78 53.93 25.77
N ALA A 232 24.19 53.48 24.65
CA ALA A 232 24.28 54.15 23.36
C ALA A 232 23.01 54.98 23.12
N ARG A 233 23.16 56.13 22.47
CA ARG A 233 22.14 57.20 22.41
C ARG A 233 21.07 56.97 21.34
N SER A 234 21.42 56.25 20.28
CA SER A 234 20.50 55.87 19.23
C SER A 234 20.96 54.57 18.57
N PHE A 235 19.99 53.79 18.12
CA PHE A 235 20.19 52.58 17.33
C PHE A 235 19.50 52.75 15.97
N MET A 236 20.06 52.15 14.94
CA MET A 236 19.50 52.09 13.60
C MET A 236 19.66 50.67 13.05
N LEU A 237 18.62 50.18 12.39
CA LEU A 237 18.59 48.98 11.59
C LEU A 237 17.75 49.33 10.36
N SER A 238 18.18 48.98 9.15
CA SER A 238 17.50 49.39 7.91
C SER A 238 17.29 48.24 6.93
N GLY A 239 16.20 48.32 6.16
CA GLY A 239 15.85 47.34 5.13
C GLY A 239 15.01 46.17 5.62
N VAL A 240 14.70 46.10 6.93
CA VAL A 240 13.83 45.07 7.53
C VAL A 240 12.40 45.13 7.02
N GLU A 241 11.99 46.31 6.56
CA GLU A 241 10.69 46.60 5.96
C GLU A 241 10.48 45.81 4.66
N ALA A 242 11.56 45.56 3.91
CA ALA A 242 11.53 44.84 2.63
C ALA A 242 11.12 43.36 2.78
N ILE A 243 11.17 42.82 4.01
CA ILE A 243 10.72 41.46 4.31
C ILE A 243 9.48 41.40 5.21
N GLY A 244 8.85 42.53 5.55
CA GLY A 244 7.66 42.56 6.43
C GLY A 244 7.94 42.68 7.94
N LEU A 245 9.15 43.10 8.34
CA LEU A 245 9.50 43.38 9.73
C LEU A 245 9.69 44.90 9.97
N SER A 246 9.60 45.32 11.24
CA SER A 246 9.83 46.70 11.69
C SER A 246 10.75 46.74 12.91
N PHE A 247 11.57 47.78 13.03
CA PHE A 247 12.53 47.95 14.12
C PHE A 247 12.16 49.12 15.03
N ASP A 248 11.88 48.83 16.31
CA ASP A 248 11.82 49.83 17.37
C ASP A 248 13.21 50.11 17.93
N ALA A 249 13.75 51.29 17.61
CA ALA A 249 15.04 51.76 18.10
C ALA A 249 15.07 52.02 19.62
N ALA A 250 13.93 52.23 20.29
CA ALA A 250 13.88 52.50 21.73
C ALA A 250 14.07 51.22 22.57
N SER A 251 13.34 50.14 22.26
CA SER A 251 13.51 48.84 22.93
C SER A 251 14.60 47.95 22.30
N ARG A 252 15.12 48.33 21.12
CA ARG A 252 15.92 47.49 20.20
C ARG A 252 15.17 46.24 19.72
N THR A 253 13.85 46.30 19.56
CA THR A 253 13.07 45.14 19.12
C THR A 253 12.84 45.16 17.61
N LEU A 254 13.21 44.08 16.94
CA LEU A 254 12.77 43.75 15.59
C LEU A 254 11.50 42.88 15.70
N SER A 255 10.40 43.28 15.06
CA SER A 255 9.13 42.56 15.12
C SER A 255 8.26 42.74 13.88
N GLY A 256 7.40 41.77 13.59
CA GLY A 256 6.49 41.80 12.44
C GLY A 256 6.11 40.38 12.03
N THR A 257 5.73 40.18 10.77
CA THR A 257 5.52 38.84 10.19
C THR A 257 6.32 38.80 8.90
N PRO A 258 7.43 38.06 8.82
CA PRO A 258 8.27 38.10 7.65
C PRO A 258 7.60 37.35 6.49
N THR A 259 7.69 37.90 5.28
CA THR A 259 7.01 37.36 4.08
C THR A 259 7.99 36.80 3.05
N VAL A 260 9.29 37.10 3.17
CA VAL A 260 10.32 36.68 2.21
C VAL A 260 11.29 35.71 2.89
N ALA A 261 11.32 34.47 2.42
CA ALA A 261 12.26 33.45 2.88
C ALA A 261 13.70 33.70 2.36
N GLY A 262 14.69 33.10 3.02
CA GLY A 262 16.12 33.22 2.70
C GLY A 262 16.93 33.86 3.83
N ASP A 263 18.23 34.05 3.58
CA ASP A 263 19.14 34.75 4.48
C ASP A 263 19.22 36.24 4.13
N HIS A 264 18.92 37.10 5.11
CA HIS A 264 18.87 38.55 4.94
C HIS A 264 19.95 39.24 5.79
N GLU A 265 20.68 40.18 5.20
CA GLU A 265 21.69 41.00 5.90
C GLU A 265 21.22 42.45 6.04
N PHE A 266 21.00 42.89 7.29
CA PHE A 266 20.55 44.24 7.61
C PHE A 266 21.71 45.10 8.15
N PRO A 267 22.01 46.26 7.53
CA PRO A 267 22.94 47.23 8.08
C PRO A 267 22.43 47.76 9.42
N ALA A 268 23.25 47.61 10.45
CA ALA A 268 22.96 48.02 11.83
C ALA A 268 23.97 49.07 12.30
N GLY A 269 23.56 49.96 13.19
CA GLY A 269 24.47 50.95 13.77
C GLY A 269 24.01 51.56 15.09
N ALA A 270 24.98 52.10 15.83
CA ALA A 270 24.78 52.79 17.10
C ALA A 270 25.68 54.03 17.22
N VAL A 271 25.22 55.02 17.99
CA VAL A 271 25.99 56.23 18.35
C VAL A 271 26.25 56.23 19.86
N GLU A 272 27.49 56.45 20.28
CA GLU A 272 27.83 56.55 21.70
C GLU A 272 27.21 57.80 22.34
N ASP A 273 26.66 57.65 23.54
CA ASP A 273 26.07 58.78 24.27
C ASP A 273 27.11 59.81 24.73
N ARG A 274 28.26 59.31 25.21
CA ARG A 274 29.38 60.15 25.69
C ARG A 274 30.17 60.80 24.55
N ILE A 275 30.14 60.26 23.34
CA ILE A 275 30.91 60.75 22.18
C ILE A 275 30.02 60.71 20.92
N PRO A 276 29.18 61.73 20.67
CA PRO A 276 28.22 61.72 19.56
C PRO A 276 28.82 61.65 18.15
N SER A 277 30.14 61.86 18.00
CA SER A 277 30.88 61.65 16.75
C SER A 277 31.30 60.19 16.53
N ARG A 278 31.27 59.33 17.56
CA ARG A 278 31.69 57.92 17.49
C ARG A 278 30.52 57.03 17.12
N ARG A 279 30.56 56.51 15.89
CA ARG A 279 29.59 55.58 15.32
C ARG A 279 30.16 54.17 15.29
N HIS A 280 29.34 53.20 15.63
CA HIS A 280 29.60 51.77 15.44
C HIS A 280 28.65 51.25 14.37
N ASN A 281 29.17 50.54 13.39
CA ASN A 281 28.36 49.91 12.34
C ASN A 281 28.67 48.41 12.32
N TRP A 282 27.65 47.58 12.14
CA TRP A 282 27.76 46.13 12.02
C TRP A 282 26.66 45.59 11.08
N ILE A 283 26.65 44.29 10.81
CA ILE A 283 25.59 43.63 10.05
C ILE A 283 24.82 42.69 10.97
N CYS A 284 23.49 42.73 10.91
CA CYS A 284 22.61 41.74 11.51
C CYS A 284 22.11 40.76 10.45
N SER A 285 22.44 39.47 10.60
CA SER A 285 21.95 38.41 9.71
C SER A 285 20.69 37.74 10.27
N LEU A 286 19.68 37.52 9.43
CA LEU A 286 18.45 36.80 9.77
C LEU A 286 18.11 35.77 8.70
N THR A 287 18.11 34.49 9.08
CA THR A 287 17.51 33.41 8.28
C THR A 287 16.00 33.41 8.48
N VAL A 288 15.24 33.49 7.39
CA VAL A 288 13.78 33.27 7.34
C VAL A 288 13.52 31.96 6.60
N ILE A 289 13.10 30.93 7.33
CA ILE A 289 12.71 29.63 6.72
C ILE A 289 11.36 29.80 6.01
N ALA A 290 11.22 29.30 4.78
CA ALA A 290 9.93 29.31 4.07
C ALA A 290 8.89 28.44 4.79
N ASP A 291 7.59 28.72 4.62
CA ASP A 291 6.57 27.72 4.90
C ASP A 291 6.83 26.51 3.98
N PRO A 292 7.04 25.28 4.51
CA PRO A 292 7.21 24.10 3.66
C PRO A 292 6.07 23.92 2.66
N LYS A 293 4.84 24.36 2.98
CA LYS A 293 3.69 24.31 2.07
C LYS A 293 3.86 25.22 0.86
N SER A 294 4.45 26.41 1.02
CA SER A 294 4.63 27.37 -0.09
C SER A 294 5.71 26.95 -1.11
N LEU A 295 6.44 25.87 -0.84
CA LEU A 295 7.41 25.29 -1.77
C LEU A 295 6.78 24.32 -2.78
N TRP A 296 5.60 23.78 -2.47
CA TRP A 296 4.91 22.81 -3.31
C TRP A 296 4.17 23.50 -4.45
N LYS A 297 4.28 22.92 -5.64
CA LYS A 297 3.57 23.33 -6.85
C LYS A 297 2.52 22.28 -7.21
N ASP A 298 1.48 22.73 -7.89
CA ASP A 298 0.55 21.86 -8.60
C ASP A 298 0.72 22.12 -10.09
N LEU A 299 1.63 21.37 -10.71
CA LEU A 299 1.88 21.41 -12.15
C LEU A 299 0.98 20.37 -12.82
N PRO A 300 0.28 20.71 -13.92
CA PRO A 300 -0.59 19.75 -14.61
C PRO A 300 0.22 18.59 -15.18
N SER A 301 -0.34 17.38 -15.16
CA SER A 301 0.25 16.23 -15.84
C SER A 301 0.17 16.39 -17.37
N ASP A 302 1.13 15.79 -18.09
CA ASP A 302 1.16 15.86 -19.55
C ASP A 302 0.05 14.99 -20.18
N ARG A 303 -1.06 15.63 -20.57
CA ARG A 303 -2.20 15.00 -21.24
C ARG A 303 -1.88 14.41 -22.62
N ALA A 304 -0.69 14.65 -23.18
CA ALA A 304 -0.23 14.01 -24.42
C ALA A 304 0.69 12.79 -24.19
N ALA A 305 1.05 12.48 -22.94
CA ALA A 305 1.93 11.36 -22.62
C ALA A 305 1.26 9.99 -22.77
N LEU A 306 2.08 8.97 -22.99
CA LEU A 306 1.64 7.59 -23.12
C LEU A 306 1.00 7.09 -21.81
N HIS A 307 -0.18 6.46 -21.93
CA HIS A 307 -1.01 6.01 -20.82
C HIS A 307 -1.35 7.10 -19.77
N TRP A 308 -1.45 8.37 -20.17
CA TRP A 308 -2.02 9.41 -19.31
C TRP A 308 -3.45 9.01 -18.84
N LYS A 309 -3.72 9.25 -17.56
CA LYS A 309 -5.03 9.13 -16.89
C LYS A 309 -5.25 10.40 -16.06
N ASP A 310 -6.50 10.79 -15.81
CA ASP A 310 -6.78 11.99 -15.01
C ASP A 310 -6.17 11.87 -13.60
N ASP A 311 -5.69 13.00 -13.06
CA ASP A 311 -4.96 13.07 -11.78
C ASP A 311 -5.84 12.71 -10.56
N GLU A 312 -7.16 12.61 -10.75
CA GLU A 312 -8.15 12.23 -9.75
C GLU A 312 -9.09 11.16 -10.33
N ALA A 313 -9.59 10.27 -9.47
CA ALA A 313 -10.62 9.28 -9.81
C ALA A 313 -11.57 9.06 -8.63
N VAL A 314 -12.82 8.71 -8.95
CA VAL A 314 -13.88 8.37 -8.00
C VAL A 314 -14.64 7.14 -8.49
N LEU A 315 -15.17 6.36 -7.54
CA LEU A 315 -16.00 5.19 -7.78
C LEU A 315 -17.16 5.19 -6.79
N LEU A 316 -18.37 4.92 -7.30
CA LEU A 316 -19.56 4.68 -6.49
C LEU A 316 -20.36 3.53 -7.11
N GLU A 317 -20.35 2.37 -6.46
CA GLU A 317 -20.97 1.12 -6.93
C GLU A 317 -21.96 0.58 -5.87
N GLN A 318 -23.06 -0.04 -6.31
CA GLN A 318 -24.08 -0.59 -5.41
C GLN A 318 -23.87 -2.09 -5.18
N ALA A 319 -23.60 -2.48 -3.93
CA ALA A 319 -23.24 -3.85 -3.53
C ALA A 319 -24.34 -4.51 -2.67
N GLY A 320 -25.48 -4.79 -3.29
CA GLY A 320 -26.68 -5.27 -2.61
C GLY A 320 -27.24 -4.18 -1.69
N ASP A 321 -27.29 -4.46 -0.38
CA ASP A 321 -27.67 -3.46 0.65
C ASP A 321 -26.58 -2.38 0.86
N HIS A 322 -25.34 -2.66 0.47
CA HIS A 322 -24.15 -1.82 0.72
C HIS A 322 -23.82 -0.93 -0.48
N ARG A 323 -22.87 -0.02 -0.28
CA ARG A 323 -22.19 0.69 -1.38
C ARG A 323 -20.69 0.57 -1.25
N ILE A 324 -20.03 0.44 -2.40
CA ILE A 324 -18.58 0.57 -2.53
C ILE A 324 -18.30 2.01 -2.98
N ILE A 325 -17.45 2.70 -2.23
CA ILE A 325 -17.11 4.10 -2.39
C ILE A 325 -15.59 4.16 -2.51
N GLY A 326 -15.09 4.67 -3.62
CA GLY A 326 -13.66 4.76 -3.92
C GLY A 326 -13.23 6.16 -4.30
N ALA A 327 -12.02 6.52 -3.93
CA ALA A 327 -11.36 7.72 -4.42
C ALA A 327 -9.85 7.49 -4.57
N SER A 328 -9.26 8.14 -5.56
CA SER A 328 -7.82 8.12 -5.82
C SER A 328 -7.36 9.52 -6.26
N LYS A 329 -6.27 10.03 -5.69
CA LYS A 329 -5.79 11.41 -5.89
C LYS A 329 -4.27 11.44 -6.08
N ARG A 330 -3.81 12.20 -7.08
CA ARG A 330 -2.38 12.45 -7.32
C ARG A 330 -1.68 13.09 -6.13
N GLY A 331 -0.50 12.56 -5.82
CA GLY A 331 0.40 13.01 -4.78
C GLY A 331 0.99 14.38 -5.04
N ARG A 332 1.43 15.01 -3.94
CA ARG A 332 2.13 16.29 -3.97
C ARG A 332 3.56 16.13 -4.48
N SER A 333 4.19 14.96 -4.25
CA SER A 333 5.41 14.51 -4.93
C SER A 333 5.30 14.70 -6.44
N HIS A 334 4.27 14.11 -7.02
CA HIS A 334 4.01 14.08 -8.46
C HIS A 334 3.54 15.42 -9.02
N ALA A 335 2.60 16.07 -8.34
CA ALA A 335 2.11 17.40 -8.71
C ALA A 335 3.24 18.45 -8.76
N ASN A 336 4.24 18.37 -7.88
CA ASN A 336 5.33 19.35 -7.82
C ASN A 336 6.31 19.27 -9.01
N VAL A 337 6.37 18.12 -9.70
CA VAL A 337 7.20 17.91 -10.89
C VAL A 337 6.40 17.79 -12.19
N GLY A 338 5.07 17.78 -12.12
CA GLY A 338 4.19 17.60 -13.28
C GLY A 338 4.12 16.16 -13.78
N SER A 339 4.47 15.18 -12.93
CA SER A 339 4.14 13.78 -13.20
C SER A 339 2.67 13.50 -12.85
N PHE A 340 2.30 12.23 -12.84
CA PHE A 340 0.93 11.76 -12.99
C PHE A 340 0.42 11.19 -11.68
N ARG A 341 -0.86 10.83 -11.63
CA ARG A 341 -1.26 9.77 -10.69
C ARG A 341 -0.82 8.42 -11.27
N ASP A 342 -0.03 7.69 -10.51
CA ASP A 342 0.41 6.33 -10.79
C ASP A 342 -0.46 5.29 -10.04
N ASP A 343 -1.09 5.66 -8.92
CA ASP A 343 -2.15 4.88 -8.23
C ASP A 343 -3.36 4.50 -9.13
N ASP A 344 -3.98 3.35 -8.90
CA ASP A 344 -5.31 2.99 -9.44
C ASP A 344 -6.20 2.18 -8.48
N LEU A 345 -7.51 2.18 -8.79
CA LEU A 345 -8.53 1.40 -8.07
C LEU A 345 -9.54 0.78 -9.04
N LEU A 346 -10.14 -0.34 -8.63
CA LEU A 346 -11.35 -0.88 -9.26
C LEU A 346 -12.18 -1.67 -8.24
N ALA A 347 -13.50 -1.60 -8.38
CA ALA A 347 -14.41 -2.47 -7.64
C ALA A 347 -15.65 -2.80 -8.50
N GLU A 348 -16.23 -3.97 -8.28
CA GLU A 348 -17.46 -4.42 -8.94
C GLU A 348 -18.31 -5.30 -8.01
N TYR A 349 -19.63 -5.32 -8.23
CA TYR A 349 -20.55 -6.25 -7.57
C TYR A 349 -21.03 -7.33 -8.54
N THR A 350 -20.81 -8.61 -8.22
CA THR A 350 -21.18 -9.73 -9.09
C THR A 350 -22.64 -10.12 -8.94
N ALA A 351 -23.22 -10.66 -10.01
CA ALA A 351 -24.56 -11.27 -9.97
C ALA A 351 -24.64 -12.49 -9.03
N SER A 352 -23.51 -13.10 -8.67
CA SER A 352 -23.39 -14.17 -7.68
C SER A 352 -23.27 -13.67 -6.23
N GLY A 353 -23.45 -12.36 -5.98
CA GLY A 353 -23.58 -11.74 -4.66
C GLY A 353 -22.25 -11.39 -3.98
N TRP A 354 -21.14 -11.46 -4.70
CA TRP A 354 -19.80 -11.11 -4.22
C TRP A 354 -19.47 -9.66 -4.59
N SER A 355 -18.73 -8.97 -3.73
CA SER A 355 -18.03 -7.73 -4.09
C SER A 355 -16.56 -8.03 -4.32
N ILE A 356 -16.00 -7.51 -5.41
CA ILE A 356 -14.56 -7.51 -5.66
C ILE A 356 -14.04 -6.09 -5.44
N LEU A 357 -12.94 -5.94 -4.71
CA LEU A 357 -12.26 -4.67 -4.48
C LEU A 357 -10.77 -4.84 -4.79
N ALA A 358 -10.18 -3.92 -5.56
CA ALA A 358 -8.77 -3.89 -5.91
C ALA A 358 -8.19 -2.47 -5.79
N VAL A 359 -7.05 -2.32 -5.14
CA VAL A 359 -6.21 -1.11 -5.18
C VAL A 359 -4.77 -1.48 -5.52
N ALA A 360 -4.07 -0.59 -6.21
CA ALA A 360 -2.68 -0.78 -6.61
C ALA A 360 -1.94 0.58 -6.65
N ASP A 361 -0.87 0.70 -5.87
CA ASP A 361 0.14 1.76 -6.05
C ASP A 361 0.99 1.45 -7.28
N GLY A 362 1.33 2.50 -8.03
CA GLY A 362 2.25 2.43 -9.15
C GLY A 362 3.63 3.02 -8.82
N ALA A 363 4.52 2.18 -8.29
CA ALA A 363 5.94 2.45 -8.02
C ALA A 363 6.55 3.66 -8.76
N GLY A 364 6.72 4.80 -8.08
CA GLY A 364 7.24 6.05 -8.67
C GLY A 364 8.66 6.00 -9.26
N SER A 365 9.36 4.86 -9.15
CA SER A 365 10.63 4.59 -9.84
C SER A 365 10.47 3.97 -11.24
N ALA A 366 9.26 3.56 -11.61
CA ALA A 366 8.95 2.83 -12.84
C ALA A 366 8.09 3.71 -13.78
N PRO A 367 8.60 4.13 -14.97
CA PRO A 367 8.02 5.24 -15.74
C PRO A 367 6.64 4.98 -16.37
N LEU A 368 6.17 3.73 -16.37
CA LEU A 368 4.87 3.28 -16.89
C LEU A 368 4.00 2.65 -15.79
N SER A 369 4.34 2.88 -14.51
CA SER A 369 3.64 2.32 -13.34
C SER A 369 2.13 2.59 -13.33
N ARG A 370 1.66 3.78 -13.73
CA ARG A 370 0.21 4.09 -13.93
C ARG A 370 -0.53 3.11 -14.82
N ARG A 371 0.18 2.48 -15.77
CA ARG A 371 -0.37 1.47 -16.68
C ARG A 371 -0.29 0.09 -16.04
N GLY A 372 0.75 -0.19 -15.25
CA GLY A 372 0.84 -1.36 -14.38
C GLY A 372 -0.36 -1.46 -13.42
N SER A 373 -0.55 -0.44 -12.57
CA SER A 373 -1.66 -0.37 -11.60
C SER A 373 -3.04 -0.52 -12.28
N GLN A 374 -3.24 0.19 -13.39
CA GLN A 374 -4.46 0.08 -14.20
C GLN A 374 -4.70 -1.32 -14.79
N ILE A 375 -3.63 -2.02 -15.21
CA ILE A 375 -3.71 -3.39 -15.72
C ILE A 375 -4.04 -4.34 -14.57
N VAL A 376 -3.35 -4.26 -13.43
CA VAL A 376 -3.54 -5.25 -12.35
C VAL A 376 -4.91 -5.14 -11.71
N CYS A 377 -5.41 -3.94 -11.40
CA CYS A 377 -6.76 -3.76 -10.87
C CYS A 377 -7.81 -4.31 -11.83
N ARG A 378 -7.67 -4.02 -13.14
CA ARG A 378 -8.60 -4.49 -14.17
C ARG A 378 -8.58 -6.01 -14.33
N THR A 379 -7.42 -6.56 -14.64
CA THR A 379 -7.27 -7.98 -14.96
C THR A 379 -7.53 -8.86 -13.75
N ALA A 380 -7.21 -8.41 -12.53
CA ALA A 380 -7.59 -9.11 -11.31
C ALA A 380 -9.11 -9.16 -11.10
N CYS A 381 -9.84 -8.05 -11.29
CA CYS A 381 -11.31 -8.05 -11.20
C CYS A 381 -11.96 -8.89 -12.31
N GLU A 382 -11.60 -8.64 -13.58
CA GLU A 382 -12.11 -9.38 -14.74
C GLU A 382 -11.90 -10.90 -14.58
N ARG A 383 -10.76 -11.31 -14.01
CA ARG A 383 -10.50 -12.73 -13.74
C ARG A 383 -11.24 -13.25 -12.51
N LEU A 384 -11.23 -12.53 -11.39
CA LEU A 384 -11.91 -12.95 -10.16
C LEU A 384 -13.38 -13.25 -10.41
N ARG A 385 -14.07 -12.43 -11.20
CA ARG A 385 -15.47 -12.64 -11.60
C ARG A 385 -15.73 -14.04 -12.14
N VAL A 386 -14.84 -14.55 -13.01
CA VAL A 386 -14.95 -15.91 -13.55
C VAL A 386 -14.62 -16.96 -12.48
N LEU A 387 -13.59 -16.72 -11.67
CA LEU A 387 -13.11 -17.67 -10.66
C LEU A 387 -14.05 -17.80 -9.45
N ILE A 388 -14.82 -16.77 -9.13
CA ILE A 388 -15.92 -16.81 -8.16
C ILE A 388 -16.97 -17.83 -8.61
N ASP A 389 -17.39 -17.78 -9.88
CA ASP A 389 -18.43 -18.67 -10.39
C ASP A 389 -17.88 -20.11 -10.58
N GLU A 390 -16.58 -20.29 -10.88
CA GLU A 390 -15.91 -21.60 -10.93
C GLU A 390 -15.72 -22.25 -9.54
N HIS A 391 -15.29 -21.51 -8.51
CA HIS A 391 -14.81 -22.08 -7.25
C HIS A 391 -15.62 -21.70 -6.00
N LEU A 392 -16.40 -20.62 -6.04
CA LEU A 392 -17.18 -20.08 -4.92
C LEU A 392 -18.70 -20.12 -5.15
N ALA A 393 -19.20 -20.67 -6.28
CA ALA A 393 -20.64 -20.82 -6.49
C ALA A 393 -21.29 -21.88 -5.59
N ALA A 394 -20.74 -23.10 -5.55
CA ALA A 394 -21.38 -24.24 -4.88
C ALA A 394 -20.78 -24.55 -3.49
N GLY A 395 -21.60 -24.44 -2.44
CA GLY A 395 -21.28 -24.87 -1.07
C GLY A 395 -20.32 -23.96 -0.29
N VAL A 396 -19.96 -22.77 -0.83
CA VAL A 396 -19.01 -21.87 -0.15
C VAL A 396 -19.57 -21.33 1.17
N GLU A 397 -20.87 -21.02 1.24
CA GLU A 397 -21.51 -20.51 2.45
C GLU A 397 -21.51 -21.56 3.57
N THR A 398 -21.70 -22.83 3.22
CA THR A 398 -21.56 -23.95 4.15
C THR A 398 -20.14 -24.05 4.70
N LEU A 399 -19.10 -23.85 3.86
CA LEU A 399 -17.71 -23.83 4.30
C LEU A 399 -17.40 -22.62 5.19
N ILE A 400 -17.90 -21.43 4.85
CA ILE A 400 -17.75 -20.21 5.66
C ILE A 400 -18.41 -20.38 7.03
N CYS A 401 -19.64 -20.92 7.09
CA CYS A 401 -20.35 -21.16 8.34
C CYS A 401 -19.70 -22.25 9.18
N ALA A 402 -19.23 -23.34 8.56
CA ALA A 402 -18.51 -24.42 9.25
C ALA A 402 -17.20 -23.92 9.85
N TRP A 403 -16.40 -23.17 9.08
CA TRP A 403 -15.18 -22.52 9.56
C TRP A 403 -15.46 -21.54 10.71
N HIS A 404 -16.45 -20.66 10.56
CA HIS A 404 -16.79 -19.69 11.59
C HIS A 404 -17.25 -20.35 12.90
N ALA A 405 -17.91 -21.51 12.81
CA ALA A 405 -18.30 -22.33 13.96
C ALA A 405 -17.14 -23.17 14.56
N GLY A 406 -15.92 -23.08 14.03
CA GLY A 406 -14.75 -23.86 14.47
C GLY A 406 -14.77 -25.33 14.04
N GLY A 407 -15.51 -25.68 12.98
CA GLY A 407 -15.60 -27.03 12.43
C GLY A 407 -14.59 -27.33 11.32
N GLU A 408 -14.56 -28.60 10.88
CA GLU A 408 -13.77 -29.03 9.71
C GLU A 408 -14.20 -28.24 8.45
N GLY A 409 -13.24 -27.66 7.72
CA GLY A 409 -13.53 -26.94 6.47
C GLY A 409 -12.52 -25.86 6.06
N GLU A 410 -11.68 -25.35 6.97
CA GLU A 410 -10.77 -24.24 6.65
C GLU A 410 -9.86 -24.54 5.46
N ALA A 411 -9.19 -25.70 5.42
CA ALA A 411 -8.29 -26.05 4.33
C ALA A 411 -9.00 -26.07 2.95
N ALA A 412 -10.26 -26.50 2.90
CA ALA A 412 -11.06 -26.49 1.68
C ALA A 412 -11.52 -25.07 1.28
N LEU A 413 -11.82 -24.21 2.25
CA LEU A 413 -12.15 -22.80 2.02
C LEU A 413 -10.91 -22.02 1.54
N ARG A 414 -9.79 -22.12 2.24
CA ARG A 414 -8.50 -21.49 1.86
C ARG A 414 -8.03 -21.95 0.49
N SER A 415 -8.17 -23.23 0.15
CA SER A 415 -7.88 -23.75 -1.20
C SER A 415 -8.71 -23.02 -2.27
N ARG A 416 -10.04 -22.95 -2.12
CA ARG A 416 -10.92 -22.22 -3.06
C ARG A 416 -10.58 -20.72 -3.14
N LEU A 417 -10.25 -20.09 -2.02
CA LEU A 417 -9.84 -18.68 -2.00
C LEU A 417 -8.50 -18.47 -2.70
N TYR A 418 -7.56 -19.41 -2.59
CA TYR A 418 -6.29 -19.40 -3.32
C TYR A 418 -6.52 -19.49 -4.83
N HIS A 419 -7.33 -20.47 -5.26
CA HIS A 419 -7.78 -20.61 -6.64
C HIS A 419 -8.29 -19.28 -7.24
N CYS A 420 -9.07 -18.51 -6.48
CA CYS A 420 -9.60 -17.21 -6.89
C CYS A 420 -8.54 -16.09 -6.81
N LEU A 421 -8.08 -15.74 -5.61
CA LEU A 421 -7.28 -14.53 -5.34
C LEU A 421 -5.90 -14.61 -6.01
N ILE A 422 -5.17 -15.70 -5.81
CA ILE A 422 -3.83 -15.89 -6.38
C ILE A 422 -3.95 -16.22 -7.87
N GLY A 423 -4.97 -16.99 -8.24
CA GLY A 423 -5.29 -17.27 -9.64
C GLY A 423 -5.63 -16.02 -10.45
N ALA A 424 -6.12 -14.94 -9.83
CA ALA A 424 -6.35 -13.64 -10.45
C ALA A 424 -5.11 -12.73 -10.41
N ALA A 425 -4.36 -12.72 -9.31
CA ALA A 425 -3.11 -11.96 -9.19
C ALA A 425 -2.04 -12.45 -10.19
N PHE A 426 -1.98 -13.76 -10.45
CA PHE A 426 -1.12 -14.35 -11.49
C PHE A 426 -1.48 -13.84 -12.89
N GLU A 427 -2.77 -13.76 -13.21
CA GLU A 427 -3.24 -13.31 -14.53
C GLU A 427 -3.05 -11.78 -14.69
N ALA A 428 -3.18 -11.02 -13.60
CA ALA A 428 -2.82 -9.60 -13.53
C ALA A 428 -1.31 -9.35 -13.80
N TRP A 429 -0.44 -10.16 -13.19
CA TRP A 429 1.00 -10.16 -13.47
C TRP A 429 1.33 -10.53 -14.93
N HIS A 430 0.68 -11.57 -15.48
CA HIS A 430 0.81 -11.91 -16.89
C HIS A 430 0.32 -10.76 -17.79
N GLY A 431 -0.76 -10.06 -17.41
CA GLY A 431 -1.24 -8.86 -18.09
C GLY A 431 -0.18 -7.77 -18.25
N ILE A 432 0.59 -7.48 -17.19
CA ILE A 432 1.75 -6.57 -17.26
C ILE A 432 2.79 -7.08 -18.26
N ARG A 433 3.16 -8.37 -18.18
CA ARG A 433 4.18 -8.95 -19.06
C ARG A 433 3.77 -8.87 -20.53
N LYS A 434 2.51 -9.15 -20.84
CA LYS A 434 1.95 -9.07 -22.18
C LYS A 434 1.96 -7.64 -22.72
N GLU A 435 1.49 -6.65 -21.96
CA GLU A 435 1.56 -5.23 -22.36
C GLU A 435 3.02 -4.81 -22.61
N ALA A 436 3.94 -5.22 -21.72
CA ALA A 436 5.36 -4.92 -21.85
C ALA A 436 5.98 -5.54 -23.11
N GLU A 437 5.66 -6.80 -23.43
CA GLU A 437 6.11 -7.48 -24.65
C GLU A 437 5.53 -6.83 -25.91
N GLU A 438 4.21 -6.58 -25.95
CA GLU A 438 3.53 -5.91 -27.07
C GLU A 438 4.06 -4.47 -27.30
N ALA A 439 4.47 -3.77 -26.25
CA ALA A 439 5.09 -2.45 -26.31
C ALA A 439 6.62 -2.46 -26.57
N GLY A 440 7.28 -3.62 -26.54
CA GLY A 440 8.74 -3.73 -26.65
C GLY A 440 9.49 -3.11 -25.45
N ARG A 441 8.92 -3.17 -24.25
CA ARG A 441 9.42 -2.58 -22.99
C ARG A 441 9.73 -3.67 -21.95
N PRO A 442 10.64 -3.44 -20.99
CA PRO A 442 10.86 -4.38 -19.90
C PRO A 442 9.75 -4.26 -18.84
N ALA A 443 9.17 -5.38 -18.42
CA ALA A 443 8.01 -5.41 -17.49
C ALA A 443 8.21 -4.61 -16.18
N ARG A 444 9.44 -4.51 -15.68
CA ARG A 444 9.80 -3.69 -14.50
C ARG A 444 9.51 -2.19 -14.63
N GLU A 445 9.25 -1.67 -15.83
CA GLU A 445 8.80 -0.28 -16.03
C GLU A 445 7.32 -0.06 -15.69
N TYR A 446 6.57 -1.14 -15.48
CA TYR A 446 5.17 -1.16 -15.05
C TYR A 446 5.01 -1.69 -13.61
N ALA A 447 6.06 -1.60 -12.79
CA ALA A 447 6.04 -2.11 -11.41
C ALA A 447 4.92 -1.45 -10.58
N THR A 448 4.22 -2.26 -9.77
CA THR A 448 3.02 -1.88 -9.04
C THR A 448 2.75 -2.87 -7.91
N THR A 449 2.10 -2.43 -6.84
CA THR A 449 1.56 -3.30 -5.77
C THR A 449 0.20 -3.87 -6.19
N LEU A 450 -0.38 -4.77 -5.38
CA LEU A 450 -1.77 -5.20 -5.55
C LEU A 450 -2.35 -5.65 -4.21
N ILE A 451 -3.45 -5.03 -3.79
CA ILE A 451 -4.32 -5.50 -2.70
C ILE A 451 -5.66 -5.88 -3.31
N LEU A 452 -6.06 -7.13 -3.15
CA LEU A 452 -7.21 -7.73 -3.84
C LEU A 452 -8.10 -8.45 -2.83
N ALA A 453 -9.33 -7.97 -2.67
CA ALA A 453 -10.30 -8.50 -1.71
C ALA A 453 -11.61 -8.97 -2.34
N LEU A 454 -12.18 -10.00 -1.72
CA LEU A 454 -13.51 -10.55 -1.93
C LEU A 454 -14.36 -10.31 -0.68
N HIS A 455 -15.61 -9.91 -0.84
CA HIS A 455 -16.59 -9.78 0.25
C HIS A 455 -17.94 -10.42 -0.12
N ARG A 456 -18.62 -11.02 0.85
CA ARG A 456 -20.00 -11.53 0.72
C ARG A 456 -20.75 -11.44 2.04
N LYS A 457 -21.99 -10.97 1.99
CA LYS A 457 -22.97 -11.09 3.08
C LYS A 457 -23.48 -12.54 3.10
N THR A 458 -23.44 -13.18 4.27
CA THR A 458 -23.88 -14.57 4.51
C THR A 458 -24.84 -14.62 5.70
N GLU A 459 -25.51 -15.75 5.93
CA GLU A 459 -26.37 -15.92 7.12
C GLU A 459 -25.60 -15.79 8.45
N ALA A 460 -24.30 -16.10 8.45
CA ALA A 460 -23.44 -15.97 9.63
C ALA A 460 -22.93 -14.52 9.86
N GLY A 461 -23.04 -13.64 8.87
CA GLY A 461 -22.48 -12.28 8.89
C GLY A 461 -21.73 -11.93 7.61
N HIS A 462 -20.87 -10.92 7.68
CA HIS A 462 -20.10 -10.40 6.55
C HIS A 462 -18.74 -11.08 6.46
N PHE A 463 -18.59 -11.94 5.46
CA PHE A 463 -17.33 -12.62 5.16
C PHE A 463 -16.48 -11.77 4.23
N ALA A 464 -15.17 -11.71 4.47
CA ALA A 464 -14.20 -11.17 3.54
C ALA A 464 -12.91 -11.99 3.51
N ALA A 465 -12.26 -12.02 2.35
CA ALA A 465 -10.93 -12.61 2.15
C ALA A 465 -10.08 -11.71 1.26
N CYS A 466 -8.79 -11.62 1.53
CA CYS A 466 -7.87 -10.70 0.87
C CYS A 466 -6.53 -11.37 0.59
N PHE A 467 -5.89 -10.98 -0.51
CA PHE A 467 -4.52 -11.28 -0.86
C PHE A 467 -3.80 -9.97 -1.20
N ALA A 468 -2.56 -9.82 -0.74
CA ALA A 468 -1.78 -8.61 -0.98
C ALA A 468 -0.30 -8.90 -1.28
N ILE A 469 0.25 -8.07 -2.16
CA ILE A 469 1.68 -7.86 -2.39
C ILE A 469 1.90 -6.34 -2.37
N GLY A 470 2.73 -5.87 -1.45
CA GLY A 470 2.95 -4.44 -1.18
C GLY A 470 2.72 -4.06 0.28
N ASP A 471 2.90 -2.78 0.57
CA ASP A 471 2.93 -2.15 1.90
C ASP A 471 1.61 -1.46 2.30
N GLY A 472 0.66 -1.30 1.38
CA GLY A 472 -0.67 -0.78 1.68
C GLY A 472 -1.53 -1.68 2.58
N GLY A 473 -2.65 -1.12 3.05
CA GLY A 473 -3.47 -1.71 4.12
C GLY A 473 -4.84 -2.22 3.66
N ALA A 474 -5.32 -3.29 4.30
CA ALA A 474 -6.75 -3.61 4.31
C ALA A 474 -7.24 -4.07 5.68
N GLY A 475 -8.51 -3.77 5.99
CA GLY A 475 -9.15 -4.15 7.24
C GLY A 475 -10.67 -4.19 7.13
N MET A 476 -11.29 -5.11 7.87
CA MET A 476 -12.74 -5.22 8.02
C MET A 476 -13.15 -4.90 9.46
N LEU A 477 -13.97 -3.87 9.63
CA LEU A 477 -14.29 -3.23 10.90
C LEU A 477 -15.77 -3.44 11.29
N ASP A 478 -15.98 -3.77 12.56
CA ASP A 478 -17.28 -3.90 13.23
C ASP A 478 -17.20 -3.15 14.56
N LEU A 479 -17.63 -1.88 14.54
CA LEU A 479 -17.61 -1.01 15.72
C LEU A 479 -18.69 -1.37 16.74
N ALA A 480 -19.77 -2.05 16.32
CA ALA A 480 -20.84 -2.47 17.21
C ALA A 480 -20.36 -3.57 18.18
N ASN A 481 -19.51 -4.48 17.70
CA ASN A 481 -18.96 -5.59 18.48
C ASN A 481 -17.50 -5.38 18.91
N GLY A 482 -16.92 -4.20 18.65
CA GLY A 482 -15.55 -3.87 19.07
C GLY A 482 -14.46 -4.66 18.35
N ARG A 483 -14.67 -5.01 17.08
CA ARG A 483 -13.89 -6.01 16.35
C ARG A 483 -13.27 -5.46 15.06
N LEU A 484 -12.00 -5.81 14.86
CA LEU A 484 -11.24 -5.62 13.62
C LEU A 484 -10.81 -7.00 13.11
N VAL A 485 -10.83 -7.18 11.80
CA VAL A 485 -10.03 -8.20 11.10
C VAL A 485 -9.02 -7.48 10.20
N PRO A 486 -7.72 -7.51 10.51
CA PRO A 486 -6.68 -7.11 9.57
C PRO A 486 -6.68 -8.05 8.37
N LEU A 487 -6.62 -7.49 7.16
CA LEU A 487 -6.70 -8.22 5.88
C LEU A 487 -5.43 -8.11 5.03
N THR A 488 -4.42 -7.39 5.50
CA THR A 488 -3.03 -7.46 5.02
C THR A 488 -2.05 -7.54 6.18
N THR A 489 -0.86 -8.09 5.91
CA THR A 489 0.38 -7.73 6.59
C THR A 489 1.24 -7.00 5.56
N PRO A 490 1.64 -5.73 5.78
CA PRO A 490 2.49 -4.99 4.84
C PRO A 490 3.81 -5.67 4.51
N ASP A 491 4.20 -5.65 3.24
CA ASP A 491 5.50 -6.10 2.77
C ASP A 491 6.60 -5.06 3.02
N SER A 492 7.06 -4.97 4.27
CA SER A 492 8.42 -4.48 4.50
C SER A 492 9.43 -5.55 4.01
N GLY A 493 10.23 -5.20 3.00
CA GLY A 493 11.22 -6.10 2.41
C GLY A 493 12.40 -6.44 3.34
N GLU A 494 13.44 -7.09 2.81
CA GLU A 494 14.64 -7.48 3.58
C GLU A 494 15.37 -6.29 4.24
N TYR A 495 15.07 -5.07 3.78
CA TYR A 495 15.43 -3.80 4.41
C TYR A 495 14.16 -3.00 4.72
N ALA A 496 14.10 -2.41 5.92
CA ALA A 496 12.98 -1.56 6.31
C ALA A 496 12.79 -0.39 5.32
N GLY A 497 11.58 -0.25 4.79
CA GLY A 497 11.25 0.74 3.74
C GLY A 497 11.50 0.29 2.30
N GLN A 498 11.57 -1.02 2.04
CA GLN A 498 11.56 -1.56 0.67
C GLN A 498 10.20 -2.21 0.34
N THR A 499 9.39 -1.54 -0.49
CA THR A 499 8.15 -2.06 -1.07
C THR A 499 8.37 -3.32 -1.91
N ARG A 500 7.43 -4.26 -1.84
CA ARG A 500 7.36 -5.46 -2.69
C ARG A 500 6.33 -5.27 -3.79
N PHE A 501 6.73 -5.49 -5.05
CA PHE A 501 5.86 -5.32 -6.22
C PHE A 501 5.43 -6.67 -6.82
N LEU A 502 4.37 -6.66 -7.61
CA LEU A 502 3.81 -7.83 -8.29
C LEU A 502 4.75 -8.34 -9.40
N ASP A 503 5.69 -9.23 -9.05
CA ASP A 503 6.67 -9.84 -9.96
C ASP A 503 6.51 -11.38 -10.08
N GLY A 504 7.22 -11.99 -11.04
CA GLY A 504 7.24 -13.44 -11.24
C GLY A 504 7.88 -14.20 -10.08
N SER A 505 8.73 -13.55 -9.25
CA SER A 505 9.21 -14.13 -7.99
C SER A 505 8.08 -14.62 -7.08
N GLU A 506 6.92 -13.96 -7.14
CA GLU A 506 5.77 -14.24 -6.28
C GLU A 506 5.00 -15.48 -6.71
N PHE A 507 5.18 -15.94 -7.95
CA PHE A 507 4.42 -17.06 -8.52
C PHE A 507 5.29 -18.23 -8.99
N LEU A 508 6.57 -17.98 -9.33
CA LEU A 508 7.45 -18.91 -10.02
C LEU A 508 8.63 -19.40 -9.18
N THR A 509 8.49 -19.39 -7.85
CA THR A 509 9.52 -19.83 -6.89
C THR A 509 9.05 -21.02 -6.06
N VAL A 510 10.02 -21.79 -5.55
CA VAL A 510 9.86 -23.00 -4.72
C VAL A 510 8.79 -22.83 -3.62
N ASP A 511 8.89 -21.75 -2.85
CA ASP A 511 7.97 -21.43 -1.76
C ASP A 511 6.77 -20.57 -2.19
N ALA A 512 6.60 -20.19 -3.45
CA ALA A 512 5.54 -19.29 -3.92
C ALA A 512 4.14 -19.73 -3.46
N ALA A 513 3.81 -21.01 -3.65
CA ALA A 513 2.51 -21.55 -3.26
C ALA A 513 2.24 -21.45 -1.75
N LYS A 514 3.28 -21.67 -0.93
CA LYS A 514 3.24 -21.59 0.54
C LYS A 514 3.17 -20.15 1.03
N ASN A 515 4.02 -19.27 0.48
CA ASN A 515 4.07 -17.85 0.80
C ASN A 515 2.75 -17.16 0.43
N ASN A 516 2.22 -17.43 -0.76
CA ASN A 516 0.94 -16.88 -1.19
C ASN A 516 -0.26 -17.43 -0.40
N MET A 517 -0.21 -18.68 0.07
CA MET A 517 -1.24 -19.23 0.97
C MET A 517 -1.21 -18.55 2.36
N ALA A 518 -0.03 -18.13 2.83
CA ALA A 518 0.12 -17.33 4.05
C ALA A 518 -0.36 -15.88 3.88
N ARG A 519 -0.20 -15.29 2.68
CA ARG A 519 -0.75 -13.98 2.28
C ARG A 519 -2.28 -13.94 2.15
N ILE A 520 -2.98 -15.07 2.28
CA ILE A 520 -4.45 -15.07 2.34
C ILE A 520 -4.89 -14.79 3.77
N HIS A 521 -5.42 -13.59 3.98
CA HIS A 521 -6.13 -13.20 5.19
C HIS A 521 -7.63 -13.37 4.95
N MET A 522 -8.38 -13.90 5.93
CA MET A 522 -9.83 -14.00 5.83
C MET A 522 -10.51 -13.83 7.17
N GLY A 523 -11.74 -13.32 7.14
CA GLY A 523 -12.50 -12.90 8.30
C GLY A 523 -14.00 -13.03 8.11
N LEU A 524 -14.71 -13.04 9.22
CA LEU A 524 -16.14 -12.78 9.27
C LEU A 524 -16.44 -11.85 10.44
N VAL A 525 -17.20 -10.77 10.20
CA VAL A 525 -17.76 -9.90 11.25
C VAL A 525 -19.29 -9.95 11.24
N ASN A 526 -19.92 -9.56 12.34
CA ASN A 526 -21.36 -9.70 12.51
C ASN A 526 -22.08 -8.50 11.89
N GLU A 527 -21.66 -7.28 12.22
CA GLU A 527 -22.22 -6.03 11.74
C GLU A 527 -21.13 -5.24 11.00
N LEU A 528 -21.15 -5.25 9.66
CA LEU A 528 -20.13 -4.54 8.89
C LEU A 528 -20.27 -3.02 9.06
N THR A 529 -19.30 -2.42 9.73
CA THR A 529 -19.15 -0.96 9.74
C THR A 529 -18.43 -0.50 8.46
N GLY A 530 -17.39 -1.22 8.05
CA GLY A 530 -16.76 -1.02 6.75
C GLY A 530 -15.66 -2.05 6.45
N LEU A 531 -15.55 -2.45 5.19
CA LEU A 531 -14.36 -3.09 4.63
C LEU A 531 -13.57 -2.02 3.87
N VAL A 532 -12.31 -1.82 4.22
CA VAL A 532 -11.46 -0.76 3.67
C VAL A 532 -10.19 -1.35 3.07
N LEU A 533 -9.82 -0.92 1.87
CA LEU A 533 -8.53 -1.16 1.19
C LEU A 533 -7.89 0.20 0.87
N MET A 534 -6.56 0.31 0.96
CA MET A 534 -5.84 1.59 0.77
C MET A 534 -4.36 1.42 0.40
N THR A 535 -3.80 2.39 -0.34
CA THR A 535 -2.37 2.47 -0.67
C THR A 535 -1.54 3.09 0.47
N ASP A 536 -0.22 3.00 0.36
CA ASP A 536 0.78 3.48 1.34
C ASP A 536 0.57 4.95 1.74
N GLY A 537 0.29 5.82 0.76
CA GLY A 537 0.00 7.24 0.95
C GLY A 537 -1.24 7.54 1.80
N VAL A 538 -2.03 6.51 2.16
CA VAL A 538 -3.08 6.58 3.19
C VAL A 538 -2.72 5.78 4.45
N THR A 539 -2.06 4.62 4.38
CA THR A 539 -1.65 3.89 5.60
C THR A 539 -0.62 4.64 6.43
N ASP A 540 0.46 5.10 5.80
CA ASP A 540 1.57 5.80 6.46
C ASP A 540 1.10 7.00 7.30
N PRO A 541 0.25 7.92 6.79
CA PRO A 541 -0.20 9.06 7.59
C PRO A 541 -1.33 8.78 8.59
N MET A 542 -1.97 7.60 8.54
CA MET A 542 -3.13 7.28 9.41
C MET A 542 -2.79 6.25 10.48
N PHE A 543 -1.92 5.29 10.17
CA PHE A 543 -1.55 4.19 11.05
C PHE A 543 -0.09 4.27 11.51
N GLU A 544 0.83 4.81 10.71
CA GLU A 544 2.27 4.99 10.99
C GLU A 544 3.11 3.70 11.17
N THR A 545 2.54 2.59 11.66
CA THR A 545 3.24 1.29 11.80
C THR A 545 2.29 0.09 11.64
N ASP A 546 2.85 -1.08 11.34
CA ASP A 546 2.12 -2.35 11.18
C ASP A 546 1.33 -2.74 12.45
N GLU A 547 1.88 -2.54 13.65
CA GLU A 547 1.19 -2.83 14.91
C GLU A 547 -0.03 -1.94 15.12
N ARG A 548 0.01 -0.71 14.58
CA ARG A 548 -1.12 0.22 14.60
C ARG A 548 -2.12 -0.08 13.49
N LEU A 549 -1.67 -0.57 12.33
CA LEU A 549 -2.55 -1.12 11.28
C LEU A 549 -3.28 -2.40 11.77
N ALA A 550 -2.71 -3.13 12.73
CA ALA A 550 -3.37 -4.25 13.42
C ALA A 550 -4.28 -3.83 14.60
N ALA A 551 -4.33 -2.54 14.99
CA ALA A 551 -4.98 -2.10 16.23
C ALA A 551 -6.40 -1.54 16.02
N PHE A 552 -7.39 -2.16 16.68
CA PHE A 552 -8.80 -1.76 16.59
C PHE A 552 -9.07 -0.29 16.93
N GLU A 553 -8.48 0.25 18.01
CA GLU A 553 -8.73 1.65 18.42
C GLU A 553 -8.18 2.67 17.40
N VAL A 554 -7.12 2.33 16.66
CA VAL A 554 -6.60 3.18 15.58
C VAL A 554 -7.57 3.17 14.40
N TRP A 555 -8.03 1.98 13.98
CA TRP A 555 -9.06 1.81 12.95
C TRP A 555 -10.39 2.51 13.29
N LYS A 556 -10.78 2.47 14.57
CA LYS A 556 -11.96 3.18 15.07
C LYS A 556 -11.79 4.70 14.98
N GLY A 557 -10.68 5.24 15.50
CA GLY A 557 -10.40 6.68 15.42
C GLY A 557 -10.29 7.18 13.98
N PHE A 558 -9.70 6.37 13.09
CA PHE A 558 -9.68 6.59 11.65
C PHE A 558 -11.09 6.59 11.05
N TRP A 559 -11.93 5.59 11.35
CA TRP A 559 -13.28 5.51 10.82
C TRP A 559 -14.18 6.65 11.30
N GLU A 560 -14.27 6.86 12.61
CA GLU A 560 -15.15 7.86 13.25
C GLU A 560 -14.69 9.29 12.95
N GLY A 561 -13.38 9.54 12.87
CA GLY A 561 -12.80 10.87 12.68
C GLY A 561 -12.50 11.27 11.23
N GLN A 562 -12.33 10.33 10.30
CA GLN A 562 -11.90 10.59 8.92
C GLN A 562 -12.92 10.07 7.88
N VAL A 563 -13.11 8.75 7.84
CA VAL A 563 -13.83 8.09 6.74
C VAL A 563 -15.34 8.33 6.80
N ALA A 564 -15.97 8.10 7.96
CA ALA A 564 -17.41 8.26 8.12
C ALA A 564 -17.87 9.71 7.84
N PRO A 565 -17.21 10.77 8.34
CA PRO A 565 -17.52 12.14 7.97
C PRO A 565 -17.44 12.41 6.46
N ALA A 566 -16.40 11.91 5.78
CA ALA A 566 -16.20 12.13 4.35
C ALA A 566 -17.33 11.52 3.50
N ILE A 567 -17.81 10.33 3.86
CA ILE A 567 -18.83 9.58 3.09
C ILE A 567 -20.28 9.77 3.60
N SER A 568 -20.51 10.64 4.59
CA SER A 568 -21.86 10.96 5.09
C SER A 568 -22.69 11.90 4.19
N GLY A 569 -22.07 12.51 3.18
CA GLY A 569 -22.75 13.45 2.27
C GLY A 569 -23.57 12.79 1.15
N GLY A 570 -24.35 13.60 0.43
CA GLY A 570 -25.07 13.17 -0.78
C GLY A 570 -24.19 12.95 -2.01
N ASN A 571 -22.88 13.16 -1.88
CA ASN A 571 -21.82 12.87 -2.85
C ASN A 571 -20.65 12.23 -2.07
N PRO A 572 -20.76 10.93 -1.72
CA PRO A 572 -19.84 10.31 -0.77
C PRO A 572 -18.45 10.05 -1.35
N ASP A 573 -18.37 9.73 -2.64
CA ASP A 573 -17.15 9.52 -3.41
C ASP A 573 -16.40 10.83 -3.66
N GLY A 574 -17.09 11.90 -4.05
CA GLY A 574 -16.50 13.24 -4.10
C GLY A 574 -16.09 13.78 -2.70
N GLY A 575 -16.81 13.40 -1.64
CA GLY A 575 -16.43 13.69 -0.26
C GLY A 575 -15.14 12.97 0.17
N LEU A 576 -14.99 11.70 -0.22
CA LEU A 576 -13.80 10.90 0.01
C LEU A 576 -12.59 11.44 -0.79
N LEU A 577 -12.79 11.84 -2.05
CA LEU A 577 -11.76 12.51 -2.86
C LEU A 577 -11.30 13.84 -2.25
N ALA A 578 -12.24 14.65 -1.73
CA ALA A 578 -11.91 15.89 -1.04
C ALA A 578 -11.12 15.65 0.27
N TRP A 579 -11.45 14.58 1.00
CA TRP A 579 -10.71 14.19 2.20
C TRP A 579 -9.25 13.77 1.90
N LEU A 580 -8.99 13.08 0.78
CA LEU A 580 -7.64 12.65 0.38
C LEU A 580 -6.64 13.82 0.24
N ASP A 581 -7.09 15.07 0.12
CA ASP A 581 -6.22 16.26 0.14
C ASP A 581 -5.70 16.64 1.54
N PHE A 582 -5.89 15.83 2.59
CA PHE A 582 -5.35 16.10 3.93
C PHE A 582 -3.84 16.38 3.93
N TRP A 583 -3.35 17.18 4.88
CA TRP A 583 -1.91 17.46 4.99
C TRP A 583 -1.22 16.52 5.99
N SER A 584 -0.23 15.76 5.53
CA SER A 584 0.75 15.08 6.37
C SER A 584 2.16 15.60 6.06
N ARG A 585 3.10 15.42 6.98
CA ARG A 585 4.49 15.87 6.87
C ARG A 585 5.38 14.68 6.51
N GLY A 586 5.96 14.70 5.31
CA GLY A 586 6.74 13.57 4.75
C GLY A 586 5.92 12.79 3.74
N ASN A 587 4.66 12.50 4.08
CA ASN A 587 3.81 11.57 3.34
C ASN A 587 3.09 12.34 2.22
N HIS A 588 3.77 12.44 1.08
CA HIS A 588 3.43 13.31 -0.04
C HIS A 588 3.01 12.56 -1.31
N ASP A 589 2.91 11.24 -1.25
CA ASP A 589 2.62 10.40 -2.41
C ASP A 589 1.15 10.43 -2.85
N ASP A 590 0.88 9.72 -3.95
CA ASP A 590 -0.46 9.35 -4.40
C ASP A 590 -1.26 8.69 -3.27
N ARG A 591 -2.60 8.77 -3.34
CA ARG A 591 -3.47 8.25 -2.30
C ARG A 591 -4.72 7.62 -2.86
N THR A 592 -4.96 6.38 -2.49
CA THR A 592 -6.11 5.59 -2.91
C THR A 592 -6.79 4.93 -1.73
N ILE A 593 -8.11 4.92 -1.75
CA ILE A 593 -8.94 4.22 -0.78
C ILE A 593 -10.20 3.67 -1.45
N LEU A 594 -10.59 2.45 -1.06
CA LEU A 594 -11.87 1.83 -1.35
C LEU A 594 -12.56 1.46 -0.02
N VAL A 595 -13.86 1.71 0.08
CA VAL A 595 -14.67 1.45 1.28
C VAL A 595 -15.99 0.78 0.88
N LEU A 596 -16.28 -0.42 1.36
CA LEU A 596 -17.59 -1.07 1.26
C LEU A 596 -18.33 -0.97 2.61
N ARG A 597 -19.53 -0.37 2.62
CA ARG A 597 -20.29 -0.04 3.85
C ARG A 597 -21.79 0.28 3.62
#